data_AF-A0ABD5QHG1-F1
#
_entry.id   AF-A0ABD5QHG1-F1
#
_cell.length_a   1.000
_cell.length_b   1.000
_cell.length_c   1.000
_cell.angle_alpha   90.00
_cell.angle_beta   90.00
_cell.angle_gamma   90.00
#
_symmetry.space_group_name_H-M   'P 1'
#
loop_
_entity.id
_entity.type
_entity.pdbx_description
1 polymer ?
#
loop_
_entity_poly.entity_id
_entity_poly.type
_entity_poly.pdbx_seq_one_letter_code
_entity_poly.pdbx_strand_id
1 'polypeptide(L)'
;MNPGDYVIDTDDESPDLAVVVERPEGTIADRPVTTGDGDTRTVADDNPEYDSEMPAVVVAFVTGLDTGWPDWTDAAPDELEDGVRDHDVKRYTFPETRLTTVPTEDADALREAQTTVDMAALQTHLEDADWTTEREGLLLTVEKFDEQYHIHPTGDVDGDGQVRQPLTNIVEDYTT
;
A
#
# COMPACT_ATOMS: atom_id res chain seq x y z
N MET A 1 2.88 -20.50 0.99
CA MET A 1 3.00 -19.14 1.51
C MET A 1 3.74 -19.19 2.83
N ASN A 2 4.76 -18.36 3.00
CA ASN A 2 5.65 -18.26 4.14
C ASN A 2 5.95 -16.78 4.39
N PRO A 3 6.43 -16.40 5.59
CA PRO A 3 6.94 -15.05 5.81
C PRO A 3 7.95 -14.66 4.71
N GLY A 4 7.86 -13.42 4.25
CA GLY A 4 8.64 -12.88 3.13
C GLY A 4 8.07 -13.14 1.74
N ASP A 5 7.07 -14.02 1.58
CA ASP A 5 6.38 -14.17 0.29
C ASP A 5 5.54 -12.92 -0.02
N TYR A 6 5.63 -12.43 -1.26
CA TYR A 6 4.74 -11.42 -1.80
C TYR A 6 3.39 -12.02 -2.14
N VAL A 7 2.31 -11.29 -1.87
CA VAL A 7 0.93 -11.75 -2.07
C VAL A 7 0.02 -10.61 -2.49
N ILE A 8 -1.09 -10.98 -3.14
CA ILE A 8 -2.22 -10.10 -3.44
C ILE A 8 -3.53 -10.80 -3.02
N ASP A 9 -4.53 -9.98 -2.70
CA ASP A 9 -5.89 -10.43 -2.39
C ASP A 9 -6.69 -10.67 -3.70
N THR A 10 -7.11 -11.90 -3.95
CA THR A 10 -7.81 -12.27 -5.19
C THR A 10 -9.27 -11.86 -5.23
N ASP A 11 -9.85 -11.50 -4.09
CA ASP A 11 -11.24 -11.05 -3.98
C ASP A 11 -11.33 -9.51 -4.05
N ASP A 12 -10.19 -8.81 -4.09
CA ASP A 12 -10.13 -7.38 -4.39
C ASP A 12 -10.01 -7.15 -5.91
N GLU A 13 -10.76 -6.19 -6.44
CA GLU A 13 -10.72 -5.82 -7.87
C GLU A 13 -9.47 -5.00 -8.23
N SER A 14 -8.79 -4.42 -7.23
CA SER A 14 -7.56 -3.64 -7.39
C SER A 14 -6.64 -3.91 -6.18
N PRO A 15 -6.09 -5.13 -6.07
CA PRO A 15 -5.36 -5.52 -4.88
C PRO A 15 -4.00 -4.83 -4.77
N ASP A 16 -3.72 -4.31 -3.59
CA ASP A 16 -2.40 -3.83 -3.21
C ASP A 16 -1.45 -5.02 -2.94
N LEU A 17 -0.18 -4.83 -3.27
CA LEU A 17 0.87 -5.79 -2.97
C LEU A 17 1.15 -5.80 -1.48
N ALA A 18 1.14 -6.99 -0.90
CA ALA A 18 1.47 -7.21 0.49
C ALA A 18 2.58 -8.24 0.64
N VAL A 19 3.18 -8.27 1.82
CA VAL A 19 4.16 -9.28 2.23
C VAL A 19 3.62 -10.03 3.41
N VAL A 20 3.76 -11.36 3.39
CA VAL A 20 3.44 -12.18 4.56
C VAL A 20 4.46 -11.92 5.66
N VAL A 21 3.97 -11.53 6.83
CA VAL A 21 4.81 -11.22 8.00
C VAL A 21 4.68 -12.28 9.09
N GLU A 22 3.54 -12.97 9.17
CA GLU A 22 3.32 -14.04 10.15
C GLU A 22 2.38 -15.11 9.57
N ARG A 23 2.66 -16.37 9.92
CA ARG A 23 1.71 -17.46 9.79
C ARG A 23 1.32 -17.97 11.18
N PRO A 24 0.30 -17.39 11.80
CA PRO A 24 -0.14 -17.84 13.11
C PRO A 24 -0.63 -19.29 13.05
N GLU A 25 -0.49 -19.99 14.17
CA GLU A 25 -1.18 -21.26 14.36
C GLU A 25 -2.69 -21.02 14.53
N GLY A 26 -3.52 -21.85 13.91
CA GLY A 26 -4.98 -21.78 14.00
C GLY A 26 -5.66 -21.17 12.76
N THR A 27 -6.98 -20.97 12.87
CA THR A 27 -7.82 -20.48 11.77
C THR A 27 -8.25 -19.03 11.98
N ILE A 28 -9.01 -18.49 11.01
CA ILE A 28 -9.64 -17.17 11.13
C ILE A 28 -10.59 -17.09 12.34
N ALA A 29 -11.26 -18.18 12.71
CA ALA A 29 -12.09 -18.26 13.91
C ALA A 29 -11.29 -18.17 15.22
N ASP A 30 -10.03 -18.63 15.21
CA ASP A 30 -9.20 -18.65 16.42
C ASP A 30 -8.43 -17.34 16.63
N ARG A 31 -8.36 -16.48 15.60
CA ARG A 31 -7.50 -15.29 15.62
C ARG A 31 -8.17 -14.13 16.36
N PRO A 32 -7.65 -13.69 17.53
CA PRO A 32 -8.25 -12.58 18.27
C PRO A 32 -7.95 -11.22 17.63
N VAL A 33 -8.90 -10.30 17.73
CA VAL A 33 -8.74 -8.88 17.42
C VAL A 33 -8.58 -8.13 18.74
N THR A 34 -7.53 -7.33 18.86
CA THR A 34 -7.33 -6.50 20.06
C THR A 34 -8.30 -5.34 20.02
N THR A 35 -9.28 -5.33 20.93
CA THR A 35 -10.23 -4.24 21.09
C THR A 35 -10.06 -3.62 22.47
N GLY A 36 -10.08 -2.29 22.56
CA GLY A 36 -9.82 -1.56 23.81
C GLY A 36 -10.85 -1.80 24.91
N ASP A 37 -11.98 -2.42 24.57
CA ASP A 37 -13.15 -2.59 25.45
C ASP A 37 -13.16 -3.93 26.23
N GLY A 38 -12.15 -4.79 26.03
CA GLY A 38 -12.04 -6.07 26.74
C GLY A 38 -12.96 -7.18 26.22
N ASP A 39 -13.69 -6.93 25.13
CA ASP A 39 -14.42 -7.96 24.39
C ASP A 39 -13.46 -8.85 23.59
N THR A 40 -13.65 -10.17 23.69
CA THR A 40 -12.92 -11.15 22.88
C THR A 40 -13.66 -11.30 21.55
N ARG A 41 -13.23 -10.52 20.55
CA ARG A 41 -13.65 -10.68 19.15
C ARG A 41 -12.54 -11.36 18.35
N THR A 42 -12.93 -12.04 17.29
CA THR A 42 -12.05 -12.74 16.36
C THR A 42 -12.09 -12.11 14.98
N VAL A 43 -11.14 -12.46 14.12
CA VAL A 43 -11.15 -11.99 12.72
C VAL A 43 -12.42 -12.46 11.99
N ALA A 44 -12.92 -13.67 12.30
CA ALA A 44 -14.19 -14.17 11.78
C ALA A 44 -15.40 -13.33 12.23
N ASP A 45 -15.39 -12.79 13.45
CA ASP A 45 -16.50 -11.96 13.95
C ASP A 45 -16.60 -10.64 13.19
N ASP A 46 -15.46 -10.04 12.85
CA ASP A 46 -15.41 -8.76 12.13
C ASP A 46 -15.52 -8.94 10.60
N ASN A 47 -15.26 -10.15 10.09
CA ASN A 47 -15.31 -10.50 8.66
C ASN A 47 -16.16 -11.76 8.45
N PRO A 48 -17.50 -11.66 8.55
CA PRO A 48 -18.41 -12.81 8.50
C PRO A 48 -18.44 -13.51 7.14
N GLU A 49 -17.92 -12.87 6.09
CA GLU A 49 -17.75 -13.44 4.76
C GLU A 49 -16.51 -14.35 4.65
N TYR A 50 -15.58 -14.27 5.61
CA TYR A 50 -14.41 -15.14 5.62
C TYR A 50 -14.79 -16.55 6.05
N ASP A 51 -14.19 -17.53 5.38
CA ASP A 51 -14.26 -18.91 5.83
C ASP A 51 -13.48 -19.04 7.15
N SER A 52 -14.23 -19.24 8.23
CA SER A 52 -13.72 -19.30 9.60
C SER A 52 -12.81 -20.49 9.87
N GLU A 53 -12.88 -21.55 9.06
CA GLU A 53 -12.04 -22.75 9.20
C GLU A 53 -10.73 -22.62 8.40
N MET A 54 -10.57 -21.57 7.59
CA MET A 54 -9.34 -21.38 6.83
C MET A 54 -8.18 -20.94 7.71
N PRO A 55 -6.95 -21.41 7.42
CA PRO A 55 -5.75 -20.93 8.10
C PRO A 55 -5.61 -19.41 7.96
N ALA A 56 -5.26 -18.75 9.06
CA ALA A 56 -5.01 -17.33 9.07
C ALA A 56 -3.60 -17.01 8.54
N VAL A 57 -3.51 -15.98 7.71
CA VAL A 57 -2.24 -15.41 7.22
C VAL A 57 -2.22 -13.93 7.56
N VAL A 58 -1.12 -13.45 8.14
CA VAL A 58 -0.95 -12.04 8.46
C VAL A 58 0.00 -11.40 7.46
N VAL A 59 -0.43 -10.28 6.91
CA VAL A 59 0.30 -9.51 5.90
C VAL A 59 0.46 -8.06 6.32
N ALA A 60 1.47 -7.40 5.76
CA ALA A 60 1.61 -5.96 5.76
C ALA A 60 1.68 -5.46 4.31
N PHE A 61 0.98 -4.38 4.00
CA PHE A 61 1.03 -3.79 2.65
C PHE A 61 2.38 -3.12 2.42
N VAL A 62 2.90 -3.26 1.20
CA VAL A 62 4.22 -2.73 0.83
C VAL A 62 4.29 -1.21 0.99
N THR A 63 3.21 -0.49 0.66
CA THR A 63 3.11 0.97 0.87
C THR A 63 3.28 1.36 2.34
N GLY A 64 2.66 0.61 3.25
CA GLY A 64 2.80 0.78 4.69
C GLY A 64 4.21 0.44 5.21
N LEU A 65 4.81 -0.61 4.66
CA LEU A 65 6.20 -1.00 4.95
C LEU A 65 7.19 0.07 4.48
N ASP A 66 7.05 0.56 3.25
CA ASP A 66 7.93 1.59 2.66
C ASP A 66 7.88 2.90 3.42
N THR A 67 6.71 3.25 3.93
CA THR A 67 6.51 4.47 4.71
C THR A 67 7.00 4.35 6.14
N GLY A 68 6.65 3.26 6.84
CA GLY A 68 6.92 3.09 8.27
C GLY A 68 8.28 2.45 8.59
N TRP A 69 8.81 1.64 7.68
CA TRP A 69 10.05 0.90 7.84
C TRP A 69 10.82 0.76 6.51
N PRO A 70 11.45 1.83 5.98
CA PRO A 70 12.02 1.83 4.63
C PRO A 70 13.05 0.72 4.33
N ASP A 71 13.78 0.24 5.35
CA ASP A 71 14.81 -0.79 5.22
C ASP A 71 14.28 -2.23 5.40
N TRP A 72 12.95 -2.43 5.38
CA TRP A 72 12.33 -3.74 5.64
C TRP A 72 12.76 -4.84 4.65
N THR A 73 13.18 -4.48 3.44
CA THR A 73 13.61 -5.43 2.40
C THR A 73 14.94 -6.11 2.74
N ASP A 74 15.74 -5.51 3.63
CA ASP A 74 17.00 -6.08 4.13
C ASP A 74 16.79 -7.03 5.32
N ALA A 75 15.59 -7.05 5.92
CA ALA A 75 15.27 -7.89 7.06
C ALA A 75 15.11 -9.36 6.68
N ALA A 76 15.50 -10.27 7.58
CA ALA A 76 15.21 -11.68 7.35
C ALA A 76 13.69 -11.94 7.45
N PRO A 77 13.15 -12.94 6.72
CA PRO A 77 11.72 -13.22 6.75
C PRO A 77 11.14 -13.51 8.14
N ASP A 78 11.93 -14.14 9.02
CA ASP A 78 11.55 -14.43 10.41
C ASP A 78 11.59 -13.20 11.33
N GLU A 79 12.23 -12.09 10.91
CA GLU A 79 12.28 -10.82 11.64
C GLU A 79 11.15 -9.86 11.23
N LEU A 80 10.43 -10.17 10.15
CA LEU A 80 9.39 -9.27 9.62
C LEU A 80 8.27 -9.01 10.64
N GLU A 81 7.86 -10.01 11.42
CA GLU A 81 6.79 -9.90 12.41
C GLU A 81 7.13 -8.89 13.52
N ASP A 82 8.32 -9.02 14.09
CA ASP A 82 8.82 -8.12 15.12
C ASP A 82 9.09 -6.73 14.52
N GLY A 83 9.69 -6.68 13.33
CA GLY A 83 9.99 -5.42 12.63
C GLY A 83 8.75 -4.58 12.34
N VAL A 84 7.66 -5.17 11.84
CA VAL A 84 6.41 -4.42 11.63
C VAL A 84 5.78 -3.94 12.93
N ARG A 85 5.97 -4.66 14.05
CA ARG A 85 5.49 -4.21 15.37
C ARG A 85 6.31 -3.04 15.90
N ASP A 86 7.64 -3.15 15.84
CA ASP A 86 8.56 -2.12 16.36
C ASP A 86 8.41 -0.80 15.59
N HIS A 87 8.06 -0.88 14.31
CA HIS A 87 7.84 0.27 13.43
C HIS A 87 6.37 0.72 13.35
N ASP A 88 5.46 0.15 14.15
CA ASP A 88 4.02 0.47 14.15
C ASP A 88 3.34 0.35 12.76
N VAL A 89 3.86 -0.56 11.91
CA VAL A 89 3.28 -0.83 10.59
C VAL A 89 2.00 -1.65 10.75
N LYS A 90 0.95 -1.23 10.05
CA LYS A 90 -0.36 -1.91 10.10
C LYS A 90 -0.25 -3.32 9.54
N ARG A 91 -0.92 -4.24 10.24
CA ARG A 91 -1.00 -5.67 9.88
C ARG A 91 -2.44 -6.06 9.65
N TYR A 92 -2.65 -6.93 8.68
CA TYR A 92 -3.96 -7.39 8.25
C TYR A 92 -3.99 -8.91 8.25
N THR A 93 -5.11 -9.51 8.64
CA THR A 93 -5.26 -10.97 8.64
C THR A 93 -6.27 -11.39 7.58
N PHE A 94 -5.89 -12.34 6.74
CA PHE A 94 -6.73 -12.90 5.68
C PHE A 94 -6.77 -14.43 5.77
N PRO A 95 -7.86 -15.07 5.30
CA PRO A 95 -7.85 -16.50 5.05
C PRO A 95 -6.84 -16.81 3.94
N GLU A 96 -6.06 -17.89 4.08
CA GLU A 96 -5.03 -18.27 3.10
C GLU A 96 -5.59 -18.34 1.65
N THR A 97 -6.86 -18.72 1.49
CA THR A 97 -7.51 -18.85 0.19
C THR A 97 -7.80 -17.54 -0.54
N ARG A 98 -7.86 -16.39 0.16
CA ARG A 98 -7.97 -15.06 -0.49
C ARG A 98 -6.63 -14.60 -1.06
N LEU A 99 -5.52 -15.23 -0.68
CA LEU A 99 -4.21 -14.75 -1.03
C LEU A 99 -3.59 -15.64 -2.10
N THR A 100 -3.05 -15.02 -3.15
CA THR A 100 -2.17 -15.71 -4.10
C THR A 100 -0.76 -15.15 -3.98
N THR A 101 0.24 -16.04 -4.03
CA THR A 101 1.64 -15.63 -4.06
C THR A 101 1.98 -14.97 -5.39
N VAL A 102 2.74 -13.90 -5.32
CA VAL A 102 3.30 -13.18 -6.48
C VAL A 102 4.78 -13.52 -6.59
N PRO A 103 5.28 -13.93 -7.77
CA PRO A 103 6.71 -14.09 -8.01
C PRO A 103 7.46 -12.78 -7.76
N THR A 104 8.68 -12.82 -7.22
CA THR A 104 9.47 -11.61 -6.92
C THR A 104 9.61 -10.69 -8.14
N GLU A 105 9.79 -11.26 -9.33
CA GLU A 105 9.91 -10.51 -10.59
C GLU A 105 8.67 -9.65 -10.88
N ASP A 106 7.48 -10.18 -10.61
CA ASP A 106 6.21 -9.48 -10.77
C ASP A 106 5.94 -8.53 -9.59
N ALA A 107 6.42 -8.89 -8.39
CA ALA A 107 6.28 -8.07 -7.19
C ALA A 107 7.08 -6.77 -7.27
N ASP A 108 8.32 -6.80 -7.79
CA ASP A 108 9.09 -5.58 -8.06
C ASP A 108 8.34 -4.65 -9.01
N ALA A 109 7.82 -5.19 -10.12
CA ALA A 109 7.03 -4.40 -11.09
C ALA A 109 5.74 -3.82 -10.47
N LEU A 110 5.04 -4.59 -9.63
CA LEU A 110 3.84 -4.14 -8.93
C LEU A 110 4.15 -3.09 -7.87
N ARG A 111 5.26 -3.23 -7.15
CA ARG A 111 5.72 -2.25 -6.16
C ARG A 111 6.10 -0.93 -6.83
N GLU A 112 6.85 -0.99 -7.93
CA GLU A 112 7.15 0.18 -8.75
C GLU A 112 5.85 0.84 -9.24
N ALA A 113 4.87 0.05 -9.71
CA ALA A 113 3.59 0.58 -10.17
C ALA A 113 2.74 1.21 -9.05
N GLN A 114 2.74 0.64 -7.84
CA GLN A 114 2.03 1.22 -6.70
C GLN A 114 2.68 2.52 -6.27
N THR A 115 4.00 2.53 -6.07
CA THR A 115 4.76 3.76 -5.75
C THR A 115 4.77 4.80 -6.87
N THR A 116 4.09 4.55 -7.99
CA THR A 116 3.85 5.56 -9.01
C THR A 116 2.53 6.29 -8.81
N VAL A 117 2.58 7.61 -8.94
CA VAL A 117 1.40 8.48 -9.01
C VAL A 117 0.50 8.04 -10.15
N ASP A 118 -0.81 7.94 -9.90
CA ASP A 118 -1.80 7.82 -10.97
C ASP A 118 -1.87 9.15 -11.74
N MET A 119 -0.97 9.28 -12.70
CA MET A 119 -0.81 10.49 -13.51
C MET A 119 -2.06 10.83 -14.32
N ALA A 120 -2.91 9.83 -14.63
CA ALA A 120 -4.13 10.09 -15.38
C ALA A 120 -5.22 10.68 -14.47
N ALA A 121 -5.39 10.12 -13.26
CA ALA A 121 -6.31 10.64 -12.26
C ALA A 121 -5.87 12.02 -11.76
N LEU A 122 -4.57 12.19 -11.47
CA LEU A 122 -3.98 13.46 -11.06
C LEU A 122 -4.15 14.53 -12.14
N GLN A 123 -3.84 14.22 -13.40
CA GLN A 123 -4.00 15.16 -14.50
C GLN A 123 -5.46 15.64 -14.59
N THR A 124 -6.41 14.71 -14.56
CA THR A 124 -7.85 15.03 -14.61
C THR A 124 -8.25 15.97 -13.47
N HIS A 125 -7.77 15.70 -12.25
CA HIS A 125 -8.05 16.54 -11.09
C HIS A 125 -7.46 17.94 -11.21
N LEU A 126 -6.22 18.06 -11.70
CA LEU A 126 -5.55 19.34 -11.88
C LEU A 126 -6.22 20.18 -12.98
N GLU A 127 -6.65 19.57 -14.08
CA GLU A 127 -7.43 20.23 -15.13
C GLU A 127 -8.77 20.76 -14.60
N ASP A 128 -9.49 19.99 -13.77
CA ASP A 128 -10.71 20.42 -13.08
C ASP A 128 -10.46 21.61 -12.11
N ALA A 129 -9.23 21.75 -11.61
CA ALA A 129 -8.80 22.83 -10.71
C ALA A 129 -8.16 24.04 -11.44
N ASP A 130 -8.45 24.19 -12.74
CA ASP A 130 -7.95 25.25 -13.64
C ASP A 130 -6.41 25.29 -13.76
N TRP A 131 -5.74 24.14 -13.67
CA TRP A 131 -4.31 24.04 -14.04
C TRP A 131 -4.17 23.74 -15.52
N THR A 132 -3.13 24.29 -16.15
CA THR A 132 -2.71 23.83 -17.48
C THR A 132 -1.81 22.63 -17.28
N THR A 133 -2.11 21.50 -17.92
CA THR A 133 -1.31 20.28 -17.79
C THR A 133 -0.84 19.80 -19.17
N GLU A 134 0.39 19.30 -19.23
CA GLU A 134 0.96 18.69 -20.42
C GLU A 134 1.71 17.41 -20.00
N ARG A 135 1.38 16.29 -20.64
CA ARG A 135 1.96 15.00 -20.33
C ARG A 135 3.02 14.63 -21.37
N GLU A 136 4.26 14.46 -20.93
CA GLU A 136 5.39 14.04 -21.76
C GLU A 136 5.94 12.70 -21.24
N GLY A 137 5.40 11.60 -21.75
CA GLY A 137 5.76 10.26 -21.31
C GLY A 137 5.31 9.99 -19.87
N LEU A 138 6.28 9.87 -18.96
CA LEU A 138 6.06 9.64 -17.53
C LEU A 138 6.05 10.93 -16.69
N LEU A 139 6.45 12.06 -17.29
CA LEU A 139 6.47 13.36 -16.62
C LEU A 139 5.16 14.10 -16.88
N LEU A 140 4.59 14.69 -15.84
CA LEU A 140 3.45 15.58 -15.94
C LEU A 140 3.89 17.02 -15.64
N THR A 141 3.91 17.86 -16.66
CA THR A 141 4.20 19.30 -16.54
C THR A 141 2.91 20.03 -16.24
N VAL A 142 2.89 20.85 -15.19
CA VAL A 142 1.70 21.61 -14.80
C VAL A 142 2.03 23.07 -14.58
N GLU A 143 1.14 23.97 -14.98
CA GLU A 143 1.31 25.41 -14.87
C GLU A 143 0.13 26.05 -14.15
N LYS A 144 0.44 26.96 -13.22
CA LYS A 144 -0.52 27.82 -12.55
C LYS A 144 0.14 29.14 -12.13
N PHE A 145 -0.56 30.26 -12.33
CA PHE A 145 -0.04 31.61 -12.03
C PHE A 145 1.29 31.94 -12.72
N ASP A 146 1.47 31.51 -13.98
CA ASP A 146 2.72 31.66 -14.75
C ASP A 146 3.94 30.95 -14.10
N GLU A 147 3.69 30.01 -13.18
CA GLU A 147 4.69 29.14 -12.57
C GLU A 147 4.49 27.71 -13.07
N GLN A 148 5.58 27.10 -13.56
CA GLN A 148 5.59 25.74 -14.07
C GLN A 148 6.23 24.79 -13.05
N TYR A 149 5.65 23.59 -12.96
CA TYR A 149 6.08 22.49 -12.10
C TYR A 149 6.17 21.21 -12.91
N HIS A 150 7.08 20.33 -12.53
CA HIS A 150 7.19 18.99 -13.12
C HIS A 150 6.92 17.95 -12.06
N ILE A 151 5.97 17.07 -12.32
CA ILE A 151 5.57 15.99 -11.43
C ILE A 151 6.12 14.70 -12.01
N HIS A 152 6.95 14.02 -11.21
CA HIS A 152 7.54 12.73 -11.55
C HIS A 152 6.60 11.61 -11.14
N PRO A 153 6.69 10.44 -11.81
CA PRO A 153 5.89 9.27 -11.44
C PRO A 153 6.14 8.86 -9.99
N THR A 154 7.29 9.16 -9.40
CA THR A 154 7.60 8.87 -7.99
C THR A 154 6.90 9.77 -6.97
N GLY A 155 6.10 10.75 -7.41
CA GLY A 155 5.48 11.74 -6.52
C GLY A 155 6.31 12.99 -6.28
N ASP A 156 7.55 13.03 -6.76
CA ASP A 156 8.40 14.22 -6.67
C ASP A 156 7.84 15.38 -7.51
N VAL A 157 7.81 16.57 -6.92
CA VAL A 157 7.39 17.81 -7.57
C VAL A 157 8.57 18.79 -7.64
N ASP A 158 9.05 19.02 -8.85
CA ASP A 158 10.08 20.01 -9.17
C ASP A 158 9.46 21.39 -9.46
N GLY A 159 10.04 22.44 -8.88
CA GLY A 159 9.63 23.83 -9.06
C GLY A 159 9.74 24.62 -7.75
N ASP A 160 10.15 25.88 -7.82
CA ASP A 160 10.38 26.73 -6.63
C ASP A 160 9.24 27.74 -6.37
N GLY A 161 8.11 27.56 -7.06
CA GLY A 161 7.01 28.52 -7.01
C GLY A 161 6.08 28.37 -5.80
N GLN A 162 5.20 29.35 -5.63
CA GLN A 162 4.38 29.49 -4.41
C GLN A 162 3.34 28.37 -4.22
N VAL A 163 2.96 27.69 -5.31
CA VAL A 163 1.98 26.60 -5.29
C VAL A 163 2.63 25.22 -5.27
N ARG A 164 3.97 25.13 -5.10
CA ARG A 164 4.68 23.85 -4.97
C ARG A 164 4.13 23.00 -3.82
N GLN A 165 4.10 23.55 -2.61
CA GLN A 165 3.64 22.81 -1.43
C GLN A 165 2.20 22.30 -1.54
N PRO A 166 1.20 23.12 -1.93
CA PRO A 166 -0.14 22.60 -2.12
C PRO A 166 -0.24 21.60 -3.29
N LEU A 167 0.60 21.73 -4.33
CA LEU A 167 0.66 20.74 -5.39
C LEU A 167 1.22 19.40 -4.90
N THR A 168 2.29 19.41 -4.10
CA THR A 168 2.84 18.18 -3.50
C THR A 168 1.79 17.44 -2.69
N ASN A 169 1.03 18.15 -1.85
CA ASN A 169 -0.04 17.52 -1.07
C ASN A 169 -1.10 16.85 -1.97
N ILE A 170 -1.46 17.50 -3.09
CA ILE A 170 -2.38 16.91 -4.07
C ILE A 170 -1.75 15.65 -4.67
N VAL A 171 -0.48 15.71 -5.10
CA VAL A 171 0.21 14.56 -5.70
C VAL A 171 0.29 13.37 -4.74
N GLU A 172 0.52 13.62 -3.45
CA GLU A 172 0.50 12.59 -2.41
C GLU A 172 -0.86 11.87 -2.32
N ASP A 173 -1.99 12.58 -2.50
CA ASP A 173 -3.33 11.97 -2.54
C ASP A 173 -3.56 11.06 -3.77
N TYR A 174 -2.72 11.17 -4.80
CA TYR A 174 -2.76 10.36 -6.02
C TYR A 174 -1.58 9.39 -6.15
N THR A 175 -0.74 9.29 -5.11
CA THR A 175 0.30 8.26 -5.02
C THR A 175 -0.35 7.01 -4.42
N THR A 176 -0.30 5.89 -5.15
CA THR A 176 -0.93 4.63 -4.74
C THR A 176 -0.02 3.72 -3.92
#